data_AF-A0A9W4DY55-F1
#
_entry.id   AF-A0A9W4DY55-F1
#
_cell.length_a   1.000
_cell.length_b   1.000
_cell.length_c   1.000
_cell.angle_alpha   90.00
_cell.angle_beta   90.00
_cell.angle_gamma   90.00
#
_symmetry.space_group_name_H-M   'P 1'
#
loop_
_entity.id
_entity.type
_entity.pdbx_description
1 polymer ?
#
loop_
_entity_poly.entity_id
_entity_poly.type
_entity_poly.pdbx_seq_one_letter_code
_entity_poly.pdbx_strand_id
1 'polypeptide(L)'
;MTDLNVKPQELLASAHMTDTVNSPALHSRITGALSALDDAAQALASWSIQPEMDELSSTWSLAFKGLQGRLAASADALRGCATTHAWNDTLLGRDFEGL
;
A
#
# COMPACT_ATOMS: atom_id res chain seq x y z
N MET A 1 9.17 -27.60 -3.13
CA MET A 1 9.27 -26.39 -3.96
C MET A 1 7.87 -26.12 -4.47
N THR A 2 7.15 -25.19 -3.85
CA THR A 2 5.78 -24.86 -4.26
C THR A 2 5.87 -24.14 -5.59
N ASP A 3 5.34 -24.77 -6.63
CA ASP A 3 5.30 -24.22 -7.98
C ASP A 3 4.33 -23.04 -7.98
N LEU A 4 4.87 -21.83 -7.77
CA LEU A 4 4.13 -20.59 -7.95
C LEU A 4 3.95 -20.42 -9.47
N ASN A 5 2.91 -21.05 -10.02
CA ASN A 5 2.46 -20.84 -11.40
C ASN A 5 1.81 -19.45 -11.55
N VAL A 6 2.50 -18.41 -11.09
CA VAL A 6 2.10 -17.02 -11.20
C VAL A 6 3.09 -16.36 -12.15
N LYS A 7 2.58 -15.79 -13.24
CA LYS A 7 3.46 -15.18 -14.25
C LYS A 7 4.03 -13.86 -13.70
N PRO A 8 5.29 -13.51 -14.02
CA PRO A 8 5.86 -12.21 -13.65
C PRO A 8 4.96 -11.02 -14.01
N GLN A 9 4.26 -11.10 -15.15
CA GLN A 9 3.31 -10.07 -15.59
C GLN A 9 2.09 -9.91 -14.65
N GLU A 10 1.60 -10.99 -14.06
CA GLU A 10 0.48 -10.95 -13.10
C GLU A 10 0.91 -10.31 -11.78
N LEU A 11 2.15 -10.55 -11.35
CA LEU A 11 2.76 -9.89 -10.20
C LEU A 11 2.94 -8.39 -10.45
N LEU A 12 3.41 -8.00 -11.64
CA LEU A 12 3.55 -6.59 -12.03
C LEU A 12 2.20 -5.88 -12.15
N ALA A 13 1.18 -6.54 -12.72
CA ALA A 13 -0.18 -6.02 -12.74
C ALA A 13 -0.74 -5.80 -11.33
N SER A 14 -0.47 -6.76 -10.42
CA SER A 14 -0.85 -6.64 -9.01
C SER A 14 -0.12 -5.51 -8.28
N ALA A 15 1.16 -5.31 -8.57
CA ALA A 15 1.93 -4.18 -8.06
C ALA A 15 1.31 -2.85 -8.53
N HIS A 16 1.00 -2.73 -9.82
CA HIS A 16 0.36 -1.55 -10.38
C HIS A 16 -1.02 -1.27 -9.78
N MET A 17 -1.85 -2.30 -9.57
CA MET A 17 -3.13 -2.15 -8.87
C MET A 17 -2.93 -1.66 -7.43
N THR A 18 -1.89 -2.14 -6.76
CA THR A 18 -1.53 -1.71 -5.40
C THR A 18 -1.14 -0.22 -5.38
N ASP A 19 -0.36 0.25 -6.37
CA ASP A 19 -0.05 1.69 -6.51
C ASP A 19 -1.30 2.52 -6.80
N THR A 20 -2.20 1.99 -7.64
CA THR A 20 -3.46 2.65 -8.01
C THR A 20 -4.35 2.83 -6.78
N VAL A 21 -4.42 1.83 -5.91
CA VAL A 21 -5.10 1.94 -4.62
C VAL A 21 -4.36 2.95 -3.72
N ASN A 22 -3.03 2.90 -3.68
CA ASN A 22 -2.19 3.85 -2.93
C ASN A 22 -2.03 5.21 -3.64
N SER A 23 -3.04 5.64 -4.41
CA SER A 23 -2.95 6.83 -5.24
C SER A 23 -3.08 8.13 -4.44
N PRO A 24 -2.57 9.24 -4.99
CA PRO A 24 -2.77 10.57 -4.41
C PRO A 24 -4.24 10.94 -4.19
N ALA A 25 -5.16 10.39 -5.00
CA ALA A 25 -6.59 10.62 -4.85
C ALA A 25 -7.14 10.05 -3.53
N LEU A 26 -6.73 8.84 -3.15
CA LEU A 26 -7.10 8.26 -1.84
C LEU A 26 -6.50 9.10 -0.71
N HIS A 27 -5.22 9.47 -0.82
CA HIS A 27 -4.53 10.27 0.20
C HIS A 27 -5.19 11.62 0.41
N SER A 28 -5.55 12.33 -0.66
CA SER A 28 -6.24 13.61 -0.58
C SER A 28 -7.59 13.51 0.12
N ARG A 29 -8.37 12.46 -0.16
CA ARG A 29 -9.67 12.23 0.50
C ARG A 29 -9.52 11.95 1.99
N ILE A 30 -8.53 11.13 2.37
CA ILE A 30 -8.22 10.83 3.78
C ILE A 30 -7.77 12.09 4.51
N THR A 31 -6.81 12.83 3.95
CA THR A 31 -6.32 14.07 4.56
C THR A 31 -7.43 15.10 4.71
N GLY A 32 -8.32 15.22 3.73
CA GLY A 32 -9.50 16.09 3.82
C GLY A 32 -10.46 15.67 4.95
N ALA A 33 -10.72 14.37 5.11
CA ALA A 33 -11.56 13.87 6.19
C ALA A 33 -10.93 14.09 7.58
N LEU A 34 -9.62 13.89 7.71
CA LEU A 34 -8.88 14.18 8.95
C LEU A 34 -8.88 15.67 9.28
N SER A 35 -8.72 16.54 8.28
CA SER A 35 -8.82 17.99 8.45
C SER A 35 -10.22 18.40 8.94
N ALA A 36 -11.27 17.86 8.33
CA ALA A 36 -12.64 18.17 8.75
C ALA A 36 -12.95 17.67 10.17
N LEU A 37 -12.35 16.55 10.58
CA LEU A 37 -12.46 16.05 11.95
C LEU A 37 -11.74 16.97 12.94
N ASP A 38 -10.55 17.46 12.59
CA ASP A 38 -9.79 18.42 13.40
C ASP A 38 -10.56 19.76 13.53
N ASP A 39 -11.09 20.29 12.43
CA ASP A 39 -11.93 21.49 12.44
C ASP A 39 -13.16 21.31 13.36
N ALA A 40 -13.79 20.14 13.32
CA ALA A 40 -14.93 19.82 14.17
C ALA A 40 -14.53 19.70 15.65
N ALA A 41 -13.36 19.10 15.94
CA ALA A 41 -12.83 19.01 17.29
C ALA A 41 -12.53 20.41 17.87
N GLN A 42 -11.92 21.29 17.07
CA GLN A 42 -11.66 22.68 17.44
C GLN A 42 -12.95 23.47 17.68
N ALA A 43 -13.96 23.30 16.82
CA ALA A 43 -15.28 23.93 16.99
C ALA A 43 -15.97 23.48 18.29
N LEU A 44 -15.64 22.29 18.79
CA LEU A 44 -16.18 21.67 20.00
C LEU A 44 -15.21 21.73 21.19
N ALA A 45 -14.16 22.56 21.15
CA ALA A 45 -13.11 22.58 22.17
C ALA A 45 -13.57 22.85 23.62
N SER A 46 -14.73 23.47 23.80
CA SER A 46 -15.33 23.70 25.13
C SER A 46 -16.24 22.55 25.60
N TRP A 47 -16.41 21.51 24.78
CA TRP A 47 -17.28 20.38 25.04
C TRP A 47 -16.45 19.19 25.52
N SER A 48 -17.06 18.37 26.38
CA SER A 48 -16.40 17.19 26.93
C SER A 48 -16.02 16.12 25.91
N ILE A 49 -16.52 16.21 24.67
CA ILE A 49 -16.28 15.23 23.58
C ILE A 49 -15.00 15.52 22.78
N GLN A 50 -14.39 16.69 22.96
CA GLN A 50 -13.22 17.08 22.17
C GLN A 50 -12.03 16.12 22.32
N PRO A 51 -11.67 15.62 23.52
CA PRO A 51 -10.57 14.68 23.68
C PRO A 51 -10.77 13.38 22.89
N GLU A 52 -12.00 12.87 22.82
CA GLU A 52 -12.34 11.67 22.05
C GLU A 52 -12.24 11.92 20.55
N MET A 53 -12.55 13.14 20.08
CA MET A 53 -12.39 13.51 18.67
C MET A 53 -10.92 13.64 18.29
N ASP A 54 -10.08 14.21 19.16
CA ASP A 54 -8.62 14.25 18.97
C ASP A 54 -8.02 12.85 18.91
N GLU A 55 -8.42 11.97 19.83
CA GLU A 55 -7.97 10.57 19.86
C GLU A 55 -8.38 9.84 18.57
N LEU A 56 -9.62 10.05 18.12
CA LEU A 56 -10.12 9.49 16.88
C LEU A 56 -9.29 9.96 15.69
N SER A 57 -9.01 11.27 15.59
CA SER A 57 -8.19 11.86 14.53
C SER A 57 -6.78 11.28 14.51
N SER A 58 -6.12 11.23 15.67
CA SER A 58 -4.78 10.66 15.83
C SER A 58 -4.72 9.18 15.43
N THR A 59 -5.69 8.40 15.89
CA THR A 59 -5.77 6.96 15.61
C THR A 59 -5.93 6.69 14.12
N TRP A 60 -6.86 7.38 13.46
CA TRP A 60 -7.06 7.24 12.02
C TRP A 60 -5.83 7.70 11.23
N SER A 61 -5.22 8.83 11.61
CA SER A 61 -4.01 9.33 10.97
C SER A 61 -2.88 8.30 11.00
N LEU A 62 -2.64 7.66 12.15
CA LEU A 62 -1.63 6.61 12.27
C LEU A 62 -1.98 5.37 11.44
N ALA A 63 -3.23 4.92 11.50
CA ALA A 63 -3.70 3.75 10.75
C ALA A 63 -3.53 3.94 9.24
N PHE A 64 -3.87 5.14 8.72
CA PHE A 64 -3.73 5.45 7.30
C PHE A 64 -2.27 5.55 6.86
N LYS A 65 -1.38 6.15 7.67
CA LYS A 65 0.07 6.13 7.40
C LYS A 65 0.60 4.69 7.35
N GLY A 66 0.18 3.84 8.28
CA GLY A 66 0.54 2.43 8.30
C GLY A 66 0.05 1.69 7.04
N LEU A 67 -1.20 1.92 6.63
CA LEU A 67 -1.76 1.34 5.40
C LEU A 67 -0.98 1.79 4.15
N GLN A 68 -0.67 3.08 4.03
CA GLN A 68 0.12 3.63 2.92
C GLN A 68 1.50 2.96 2.83
N GLY A 69 2.18 2.81 3.97
CA GLY A 69 3.48 2.12 4.02
C GLY A 69 3.38 0.65 3.62
N ARG A 70 2.34 -0.06 4.07
CA ARG A 70 2.11 -1.46 3.71
C ARG A 70 1.79 -1.65 2.22
N LEU A 71 0.99 -0.76 1.64
CA LEU A 71 0.69 -0.81 0.20
C LEU A 71 1.96 -0.58 -0.63
N ALA A 72 2.78 0.40 -0.26
CA ALA A 72 4.06 0.65 -0.94
C ALA A 72 5.00 -0.56 -0.84
N ALA A 73 5.20 -1.10 0.38
CA ALA A 73 6.04 -2.28 0.59
C ALA A 73 5.52 -3.52 -0.15
N SER A 74 4.20 -3.70 -0.23
CA SER A 74 3.59 -4.80 -0.97
C SER A 74 3.81 -4.68 -2.48
N ALA A 75 3.69 -3.47 -3.04
CA ALA A 75 3.97 -3.23 -4.45
C ALA A 75 5.43 -3.53 -4.78
N ASP A 76 6.36 -3.11 -3.92
CA ASP A 76 7.79 -3.38 -4.08
C ASP A 76 8.12 -4.87 -3.96
N ALA A 77 7.51 -5.58 -3.01
CA ALA A 77 7.66 -7.02 -2.89
C ALA A 77 7.17 -7.77 -4.14
N LEU A 78 6.02 -7.37 -4.70
CA LEU A 78 5.48 -7.95 -5.94
C LEU A 78 6.43 -7.74 -7.13
N ARG A 79 7.01 -6.54 -7.28
CA ARG A 79 8.05 -6.25 -8.29
C ARG A 79 9.32 -7.07 -8.06
N GLY A 80 9.75 -7.20 -6.82
CA GLY A 80 10.91 -8.01 -6.43
C GLY A 80 10.73 -9.48 -6.78
N CYS A 81 9.57 -10.04 -6.48
CA CYS A 81 9.20 -11.41 -6.88
C CYS A 81 9.20 -11.54 -8.41
N ALA A 82 8.55 -10.62 -9.14
CA ALA A 82 8.51 -10.67 -10.60
C ALA A 82 9.92 -10.66 -11.23
N THR A 83 10.82 -9.82 -10.72
CA THR A 83 12.20 -9.72 -11.20
C THR A 83 12.98 -11.02 -10.93
N THR A 84 12.79 -11.60 -9.74
CA THR A 84 13.45 -12.86 -9.36
C THR A 84 12.96 -14.03 -10.20
N HIS A 85 11.65 -14.09 -10.48
CA HIS A 85 11.07 -15.10 -11.38
C HIS A 85 11.64 -14.99 -12.80
N ALA A 86 11.67 -13.78 -13.38
CA ALA A 86 12.22 -13.57 -14.72
C ALA A 86 13.71 -13.95 -14.83
N TRP A 87 14.48 -13.69 -13.76
CA TRP A 87 15.88 -14.11 -13.70
C TRP A 87 16.04 -15.63 -13.65
N ASN A 88 15.23 -16.32 -12.82
CA ASN A 88 15.23 -17.79 -12.75
C ASN A 88 14.87 -18.43 -14.10
N ASP A 89 13.86 -17.91 -14.80
CA ASP A 89 13.45 -18.43 -16.12
C ASP A 89 14.57 -18.26 -17.16
N THR A 90 15.27 -17.12 -17.12
CA THR A 90 16.40 -16.84 -18.01
C THR A 90 17.60 -17.77 -17.74
N LEU A 91 17.89 -18.03 -16.46
CA LEU A 91 18.97 -18.92 -16.04
C LEU A 91 18.68 -20.37 -16.48
N LEU A 92 17.47 -20.86 -16.24
CA LEU A 92 17.04 -22.18 -16.66
C LEU A 92 17.08 -22.31 -18.19
N GLY A 93 16.56 -21.33 -18.94
CA GLY A 93 16.62 -21.32 -20.40
C GLY A 93 18.05 -21.45 -20.94
N ARG A 94 19.00 -20.71 -20.36
CA ARG A 94 20.42 -20.76 -20.75
C ARG A 94 21.06 -22.13 -20.49
N ASP A 95 20.73 -22.77 -19.38
CA ASP A 95 21.31 -24.07 -19.02
C ASP A 95 20.74 -25.22 -19.89
N PHE A 96 19.56 -25.04 -20.51
CA PHE A 96 18.96 -26.02 -21.43
C PHE A 96 19.17 -25.73 -22.92
N GLU A 97 19.47 -24.48 -23.33
CA GLU A 97 19.86 -24.15 -24.71
C GLU A 97 21.29 -24.62 -25.08
N GLY A 98 22.05 -25.14 -24.11
CA GLY A 98 23.38 -25.73 -24.30
C GLY A 98 23.41 -27.27 -24.44
N LEU A 99 22.26 -27.94 -24.59
CA LEU A 99 22.14 -29.38 -24.85
C LEU A 99 21.70 -29.67 -26.29
#